data_AF-A0A3R7BV32-F1
#
_entry.id   AF-A0A3R7BV32-F1
#
_cell.length_a   1.000
_cell.length_b   1.000
_cell.length_c   1.000
_cell.angle_alpha   90.00
_cell.angle_beta   90.00
_cell.angle_gamma   90.00
#
_symmetry.space_group_name_H-M   'P 1'
#
loop_
_entity.id
_entity.type
_entity.pdbx_description
1 polymer ?
#
loop_
_entity_poly.entity_id
_entity_poly.type
_entity_poly.pdbx_seq_one_letter_code
_entity_poly.pdbx_strand_id
1 'polypeptide(L)'
;RCYAVLHKSVHFPHQVHHMQAYPMRLQQPDDDLNGWLILALPTICVHRLDAWKPPQRAVDIESGTRENKYRVDKPALFNTATTNVLTPVTKADIDRLLRFWSDTEMEVVVVVEGVDAATSSTTQMRHSFKAHDVVFNEQFVNCVFIDNETGGAIIDFKHFDRTTPLDFAAIPITTPREAV
;
A
#
# COMPACT_ATOMS: atom_id res chain seq x y z
N ARG A 1 7.32 1.87 6.32
CA ARG A 1 7.69 0.56 5.74
C ARG A 1 6.58 -0.45 6.02
N CYS A 2 6.40 -1.46 5.17
CA CYS A 2 5.35 -2.47 5.32
C CYS A 2 5.90 -3.87 5.02
N TYR A 3 5.44 -4.89 5.74
CA TYR A 3 5.88 -6.28 5.59
C TYR A 3 4.69 -7.23 5.67
N ALA A 4 4.64 -8.25 4.81
CA ALA A 4 3.79 -9.42 4.99
C ALA A 4 4.56 -10.49 5.74
N VAL A 5 4.09 -10.90 6.91
CA VAL A 5 4.69 -11.96 7.72
C VAL A 5 3.80 -13.18 7.61
N LEU A 6 4.37 -14.32 7.21
CA LEU A 6 3.64 -15.55 6.96
C LEU A 6 4.25 -16.74 7.72
N HIS A 7 3.40 -17.62 8.23
CA HIS A 7 3.75 -18.94 8.73
C HIS A 7 3.66 -19.97 7.60
N LYS A 8 4.77 -20.68 7.36
CA LYS A 8 4.94 -21.57 6.19
C LYS A 8 4.91 -23.05 6.47
N SER A 9 4.69 -23.45 7.73
CA SER A 9 4.83 -24.84 8.17
C SER A 9 3.89 -25.80 7.44
N VAL A 10 2.71 -25.35 7.02
CA VAL A 10 1.69 -26.21 6.37
C VAL A 10 1.88 -26.30 4.86
N HIS A 11 2.37 -25.25 4.21
CA HIS A 11 2.40 -25.15 2.73
C HIS A 11 3.76 -25.48 2.11
N PHE A 12 4.84 -25.45 2.90
CA PHE A 12 6.20 -25.63 2.40
C PHE A 12 6.96 -26.66 3.25
N PRO A 13 6.67 -27.97 3.10
CA PRO A 13 7.19 -29.03 3.97
C PRO A 13 8.72 -29.23 3.93
N HIS A 14 9.43 -28.50 3.06
CA HIS A 14 10.89 -28.56 2.93
C HIS A 14 11.58 -27.26 3.35
N GLN A 15 10.84 -26.27 3.88
CA GLN A 15 11.43 -25.04 4.40
C GLN A 15 11.73 -25.16 5.89
N VAL A 16 12.96 -24.77 6.26
CA VAL A 16 13.48 -24.79 7.64
C VAL A 16 12.91 -23.63 8.48
N HIS A 17 12.39 -22.59 7.83
CA HIS A 17 11.85 -21.40 8.50
C HIS A 17 10.33 -21.48 8.62
N HIS A 18 9.85 -21.55 9.87
CA HIS A 18 8.42 -21.50 10.17
C HIS A 18 7.83 -20.13 9.83
N MET A 19 8.49 -19.03 10.21
CA MET A 19 8.01 -17.67 9.91
C MET A 19 8.92 -16.95 8.93
N GLN A 20 8.33 -16.23 7.97
CA GLN A 20 9.08 -15.43 7.02
C GLN A 20 8.41 -14.08 6.78
N ALA A 21 9.21 -13.01 6.84
CA ALA A 21 8.79 -11.65 6.52
C ALA A 21 9.16 -11.29 5.08
N TYR A 22 8.22 -10.67 4.38
CA TYR A 22 8.34 -10.22 3.00
C TYR A 22 8.09 -8.72 2.95
N PRO A 23 9.05 -7.91 2.47
CA PRO A 23 8.82 -6.47 2.32
C PRO A 23 7.72 -6.22 1.29
N MET A 24 6.81 -5.30 1.62
CA MET A 24 5.75 -4.82 0.75
C MET A 24 6.09 -3.41 0.27
N ARG A 25 5.91 -3.15 -1.03
CA ARG A 25 6.21 -1.86 -1.64
C ARG A 25 5.10 -0.83 -1.39
N LEU A 26 5.43 0.42 -1.13
CA LEU A 26 4.47 1.51 -0.96
C LEU A 26 4.47 2.45 -2.16
N GLN A 27 3.29 2.69 -2.74
CA GLN A 27 3.10 3.72 -3.76
C GLN A 27 2.96 5.11 -3.14
N GLN A 28 2.35 5.17 -1.95
CA GLN A 28 2.21 6.37 -1.16
C GLN A 28 2.48 6.02 0.30
N PRO A 29 3.42 6.69 0.99
CA PRO A 29 4.48 7.50 0.39
C PRO A 29 5.33 6.63 -0.56
N ASP A 30 5.92 7.25 -1.59
CA ASP A 30 6.72 6.53 -2.59
C ASP A 30 8.00 5.98 -1.95
N ASP A 31 8.07 4.65 -1.82
CA ASP A 31 9.22 4.00 -1.19
C ASP A 31 10.45 3.85 -2.10
N ASP A 32 10.35 4.14 -3.41
CA ASP A 32 11.53 4.37 -4.26
C ASP A 32 12.30 5.62 -3.78
N LEU A 33 11.60 6.57 -3.16
CA LEU A 33 12.17 7.78 -2.55
C LEU A 33 12.37 7.64 -1.03
N ASN A 34 12.47 6.41 -0.52
CA ASN A 34 12.54 6.03 0.90
C ASN A 34 11.22 6.13 1.68
N GLY A 35 10.13 6.60 1.09
CA GLY A 35 8.82 6.64 1.73
C GLY A 35 8.73 7.66 2.87
N TRP A 36 9.38 8.82 2.72
CA TRP A 36 9.32 9.91 3.70
C TRP A 36 7.88 10.41 3.88
N LEU A 37 7.53 10.75 5.13
CA LEU A 37 6.23 11.30 5.50
C LEU A 37 6.42 12.59 6.28
N ILE A 38 5.56 13.58 5.99
CA ILE A 38 5.33 14.72 6.86
C ILE A 38 4.08 14.38 7.68
N LEU A 39 4.27 13.90 8.91
CA LEU A 39 3.19 13.45 9.80
C LEU A 39 2.51 14.63 10.55
N ALA A 40 2.35 15.78 9.88
CA ALA A 40 1.61 16.91 10.44
C ALA A 40 0.09 16.70 10.37
N LEU A 41 -0.38 15.91 9.40
CA LEU A 41 -1.78 15.54 9.19
C LEU A 41 -1.88 14.02 8.95
N PRO A 42 -3.04 13.40 9.26
CA PRO A 42 -3.36 12.04 8.83
C PRO A 42 -3.02 11.82 7.35
N THR A 43 -2.28 10.77 7.04
CA THR A 43 -1.81 10.46 5.68
C THR A 43 -2.18 9.02 5.32
N ILE A 44 -2.70 8.82 4.11
CA ILE A 44 -3.02 7.48 3.60
C ILE A 44 -1.75 6.83 3.06
N CYS A 45 -1.48 5.60 3.53
CA CYS A 45 -0.47 4.74 2.93
C CYS A 45 -1.12 3.78 1.93
N VAL A 46 -0.52 3.63 0.73
CA VAL A 46 -1.06 2.81 -0.35
C VAL A 46 -0.04 1.76 -0.76
N HIS A 47 -0.39 0.48 -0.57
CA HIS A 47 0.28 -0.65 -1.21
C HIS A 47 -0.58 -1.10 -2.41
N ARG A 48 0.02 -1.23 -3.60
CA ARG A 48 -0.68 -1.82 -4.74
C ARG A 48 -0.51 -3.33 -4.72
N LEU A 49 -1.62 -4.05 -4.79
CA LEU A 49 -1.61 -5.48 -5.08
C LEU A 49 -1.32 -5.68 -6.56
N ASP A 50 -0.10 -6.08 -6.90
CA ASP A 50 0.29 -6.49 -8.25
C ASP A 50 0.75 -7.96 -8.24
N ALA A 51 0.82 -8.57 -9.44
CA ALA A 51 1.39 -9.90 -9.61
C ALA A 51 2.92 -9.81 -9.47
N TRP A 52 3.38 -9.54 -8.24
CA TRP A 52 4.79 -9.38 -7.91
C TRP A 52 5.56 -10.67 -8.21
N LYS A 53 6.24 -10.68 -9.35
CA LYS A 53 7.13 -11.78 -9.76
C LYS A 53 8.57 -11.42 -9.36
N PRO A 54 9.39 -12.41 -8.94
CA PRO A 54 10.81 -12.23 -8.61
C PRO A 54 11.67 -11.39 -9.58
N PRO A 55 11.45 -11.39 -10.92
CA PRO A 55 12.21 -10.56 -11.85
C PRO A 55 11.96 -9.05 -11.67
N GLN A 56 10.76 -8.64 -11.24
CA GLN A 56 10.46 -7.23 -10.98
C GLN A 56 11.33 -6.70 -9.84
N ARG A 57 11.55 -7.49 -8.79
CA ARG A 57 12.47 -7.12 -7.69
C ARG A 57 13.90 -6.94 -8.17
N ALA A 58 14.40 -7.82 -9.03
CA ALA A 58 15.77 -7.69 -9.56
C ALA A 58 15.92 -6.43 -10.41
N VAL A 59 14.90 -6.12 -11.21
CA VAL A 59 14.86 -4.94 -12.07
C VAL A 59 14.66 -3.66 -11.25
N ASP A 60 13.80 -3.67 -10.24
CA ASP A 60 13.55 -2.51 -9.36
C ASP A 60 14.78 -2.20 -8.51
N ILE A 61 15.54 -3.23 -8.10
CA ILE A 61 16.85 -3.04 -7.45
C ILE A 61 17.86 -2.43 -8.43
N GLU A 62 17.86 -2.83 -9.70
CA GLU A 62 18.77 -2.30 -10.72
C GLU A 62 18.38 -0.91 -11.25
N SER A 63 17.09 -0.58 -11.30
CA SER A 63 16.55 0.64 -11.93
C SER A 63 16.02 1.67 -10.95
N GLY A 64 15.81 1.28 -9.69
CA GLY A 64 15.36 2.16 -8.62
C GLY A 64 13.92 2.67 -8.76
N THR A 65 13.13 2.22 -9.75
CA THR A 65 11.71 2.62 -9.87
C THR A 65 10.78 1.58 -10.45
N ARG A 66 9.51 1.65 -10.01
CA ARG A 66 8.35 0.84 -10.43
C ARG A 66 7.92 0.99 -11.90
N GLU A 67 8.09 2.18 -12.45
CA GLU A 67 7.78 2.49 -13.85
C GLU A 67 9.06 2.27 -14.66
N ASN A 68 8.95 1.84 -15.92
CA ASN A 68 10.09 1.62 -16.84
C ASN A 68 10.87 2.94 -17.18
N LYS A 69 10.76 3.96 -16.34
CA LYS A 69 11.13 5.37 -16.46
C LYS A 69 12.62 5.59 -16.70
N TYR A 70 13.46 4.68 -16.20
CA TYR A 70 14.92 4.69 -16.45
C TYR A 70 15.38 3.61 -17.45
N ARG A 71 14.44 2.89 -18.08
CA ARG A 71 14.68 1.90 -19.14
C ARG A 71 14.30 2.47 -20.51
N VAL A 72 14.69 3.72 -20.79
CA VAL A 72 14.37 4.44 -22.04
C VAL A 72 14.78 3.63 -23.28
N ASP A 73 15.93 2.94 -23.21
CA ASP A 73 16.51 2.19 -24.33
C ASP A 73 16.40 0.65 -24.20
N LYS A 74 15.61 0.15 -23.23
CA LYS A 74 15.43 -1.29 -23.03
C LYS A 74 13.98 -1.69 -23.33
N PRO A 75 13.74 -2.86 -23.95
CA PRO A 75 12.38 -3.34 -24.21
C PRO A 75 11.59 -3.41 -22.90
N ALA A 76 10.31 -3.03 -22.97
CA ALA A 76 9.39 -3.08 -21.84
C ALA A 76 9.34 -4.50 -21.29
N LEU A 77 9.59 -4.63 -19.99
CA LEU A 77 9.65 -5.95 -19.33
C LEU A 77 8.27 -6.59 -19.20
N PHE A 78 7.22 -5.78 -19.31
CA PHE A 78 5.83 -6.20 -19.28
C PHE A 78 5.10 -5.60 -20.47
N ASN A 79 4.09 -6.32 -20.94
CA ASN A 79 3.25 -5.87 -22.02
C ASN A 79 2.44 -4.64 -21.56
N THR A 80 2.93 -3.45 -21.89
CA THR A 80 2.22 -2.17 -21.65
C THR A 80 0.93 -2.08 -22.46
N ALA A 81 0.75 -2.97 -23.45
CA ALA A 81 -0.48 -3.11 -24.24
C ALA A 81 -1.51 -4.06 -23.61
N THR A 82 -1.25 -4.63 -22.43
CA THR A 82 -2.36 -5.05 -21.57
C THR A 82 -3.00 -3.75 -21.13
N THR A 83 -4.04 -3.34 -21.86
CA THR A 83 -4.96 -2.28 -21.48
C THR A 83 -5.12 -2.29 -19.97
N ASN A 84 -5.10 -1.10 -19.34
CA ASN A 84 -5.58 -0.87 -17.97
C ASN A 84 -7.07 -1.22 -17.86
N VAL A 85 -7.48 -2.40 -18.31
CA VAL A 85 -8.73 -3.01 -17.93
C VAL A 85 -8.51 -3.32 -16.47
N LEU A 86 -8.98 -2.41 -15.62
CA LEU A 86 -9.28 -2.72 -14.24
C LEU A 86 -10.27 -3.87 -14.28
N THR A 87 -9.77 -5.11 -14.32
CA THR A 87 -10.63 -6.26 -14.14
C THR A 87 -11.10 -6.17 -12.69
N PRO A 88 -12.40 -5.93 -12.45
CA PRO A 88 -12.88 -5.79 -11.10
C PRO A 88 -12.55 -7.09 -10.35
N VAL A 89 -11.95 -6.94 -9.16
CA VAL A 89 -11.62 -8.07 -8.31
C VAL A 89 -12.91 -8.79 -7.97
N THR A 90 -13.01 -10.07 -8.31
CA THR A 90 -14.24 -10.83 -8.08
C THR A 90 -14.33 -11.27 -6.62
N LYS A 91 -15.54 -11.55 -6.14
CA LYS A 91 -15.73 -12.16 -4.81
C LYS A 91 -14.90 -13.44 -4.63
N ALA A 92 -14.78 -14.25 -5.69
CA ALA A 92 -13.98 -15.47 -5.65
C ALA A 92 -12.48 -15.18 -5.45
N ASP A 93 -11.96 -14.08 -5.98
CA ASP A 93 -10.58 -13.67 -5.79
C ASP A 93 -10.34 -13.17 -4.36
N ILE A 94 -11.28 -12.39 -3.81
CA ILE A 94 -11.27 -11.96 -2.40
C ILE A 94 -11.29 -13.18 -1.47
N ASP A 95 -12.20 -14.14 -1.72
CA ASP A 95 -12.31 -15.36 -0.92
C ASP A 95 -11.02 -16.20 -0.97
N ARG A 96 -10.36 -16.28 -2.13
CA ARG A 96 -9.06 -16.95 -2.27
C ARG A 96 -7.96 -16.25 -1.47
N LEU A 97 -7.93 -14.91 -1.49
CA LEU A 97 -6.95 -14.13 -0.74
C LEU A 97 -7.14 -14.32 0.77
N LEU A 98 -8.38 -14.26 1.25
CA LEU A 98 -8.71 -14.47 2.67
C LEU A 98 -8.37 -15.89 3.15
N ARG A 99 -8.63 -16.92 2.31
CA ARG A 99 -8.20 -18.29 2.60
C ARG A 99 -6.68 -18.39 2.71
N PHE A 100 -5.96 -17.80 1.75
CA PHE A 100 -4.50 -17.78 1.81
C PHE A 100 -3.96 -17.10 3.07
N TRP A 101 -4.54 -15.95 3.48
CA TRP A 101 -4.17 -15.31 4.74
C TRP A 101 -4.42 -16.21 5.95
N SER A 102 -5.56 -16.89 5.99
CA SER A 102 -5.89 -17.82 7.07
C SER A 102 -4.93 -19.02 7.11
N ASP A 103 -4.69 -19.65 5.97
CA ASP A 103 -3.88 -20.87 5.85
C ASP A 103 -2.41 -20.62 6.20
N THR A 104 -1.94 -19.39 6.01
CA THR A 104 -0.56 -18.97 6.28
C THR A 104 -0.41 -18.14 7.55
N GLU A 105 -1.48 -17.98 8.34
CA GLU A 105 -1.51 -17.09 9.51
C GLU A 105 -0.88 -15.72 9.22
N MET A 106 -1.22 -15.15 8.05
CA MET A 106 -0.55 -13.97 7.54
C MET A 106 -0.94 -12.71 8.32
N GLU A 107 0.05 -11.88 8.61
CA GLU A 107 -0.14 -10.52 9.15
C GLU A 107 0.58 -9.49 8.27
N VAL A 108 -0.04 -8.33 8.10
CA VAL A 108 0.59 -7.15 7.51
C VAL A 108 1.14 -6.27 8.62
N VAL A 109 2.46 -6.17 8.74
CA VAL A 109 3.14 -5.35 9.75
C VAL A 109 3.56 -4.02 9.13
N VAL A 110 3.06 -2.92 9.67
CA VAL A 110 3.44 -1.56 9.31
C VAL A 110 4.41 -1.02 10.34
N VAL A 111 5.49 -0.40 9.86
CA VAL A 111 6.54 0.21 10.68
C VAL A 111 6.75 1.66 10.27
N VAL A 112 6.57 2.57 11.22
CA VAL A 112 6.89 3.99 11.08
C VAL A 112 8.08 4.30 11.97
N GLU A 113 9.07 4.96 11.41
CA GLU A 113 10.28 5.39 12.12
C GLU A 113 10.50 6.87 11.91
N GLY A 114 11.04 7.53 12.92
CA GLY A 114 11.38 8.94 12.86
C GLY A 114 12.23 9.35 14.04
N VAL A 115 12.57 10.63 14.07
CA VAL A 115 13.24 11.25 15.20
C VAL A 115 12.22 12.11 15.93
N ASP A 116 12.04 11.88 17.23
CA ASP A 116 11.20 12.74 18.06
C ASP A 116 11.88 14.11 18.22
N ALA A 117 11.17 15.19 17.86
CA ALA A 117 11.75 16.52 17.82
C ALA A 117 12.11 17.06 19.22
N ALA A 118 11.40 16.63 20.27
CA ALA A 118 11.65 17.10 21.63
C ALA A 118 12.90 16.45 22.25
N THR A 119 13.11 15.16 22.00
CA THR A 119 14.20 14.38 22.62
C THR A 119 15.38 14.12 21.68
N SER A 120 15.24 14.40 20.38
CA SER A 120 16.19 14.00 19.32
C SER A 120 16.46 12.49 19.27
N SER A 121 15.61 11.68 19.90
CA SER A 121 15.76 10.22 19.92
C SER A 121 15.06 9.58 18.72
N THR A 122 15.69 8.56 18.15
CA THR A 122 15.05 7.71 17.13
C THR A 122 13.95 6.87 17.78
N THR A 123 12.73 6.98 17.27
CA THR A 123 11.55 6.24 17.72
C THR A 123 11.00 5.39 16.58
N GLN A 124 10.52 4.20 16.94
CA GLN A 124 9.82 3.30 16.02
C GLN A 124 8.45 2.95 16.59
N MET A 125 7.42 3.03 15.74
CA MET A 125 6.07 2.57 16.02
C MET A 125 5.71 1.44 15.06
N ARG A 126 5.03 0.41 15.57
CA ARG A 126 4.65 -0.78 14.83
C ARG A 126 3.19 -1.11 15.07
N HIS A 127 2.51 -1.56 14.03
CA HIS A 127 1.16 -2.12 14.12
C HIS A 127 1.03 -3.28 13.14
N SER A 128 0.22 -4.28 13.47
CA SER A 128 -0.07 -5.39 12.56
C SER A 128 -1.55 -5.54 12.29
N PHE A 129 -1.89 -5.93 11.06
CA PHE A 129 -3.26 -6.14 10.59
C PHE A 129 -3.44 -7.61 10.18
N LYS A 130 -4.55 -8.20 10.63
CA LYS A 130 -5.02 -9.54 10.29
C LYS A 130 -6.15 -9.48 9.27
N ALA A 131 -6.56 -10.66 8.78
CA ALA A 131 -7.61 -10.78 7.75
C ALA A 131 -8.90 -10.06 8.09
N HIS A 132 -9.28 -10.07 9.37
CA HIS A 132 -10.50 -9.43 9.84
C HIS A 132 -10.37 -7.91 9.99
N ASP A 133 -9.16 -7.34 9.97
CA ASP A 133 -8.94 -5.91 10.02
C ASP A 133 -9.00 -5.25 8.62
N VAL A 134 -9.05 -6.06 7.56
CA VAL A 134 -9.05 -5.59 6.17
C VAL A 134 -10.46 -5.62 5.58
N VAL A 135 -10.95 -4.44 5.22
CA VAL A 135 -12.19 -4.27 4.47
C VAL A 135 -11.92 -4.13 2.99
N PHE A 136 -12.71 -4.83 2.16
CA PHE A 136 -12.61 -4.78 0.71
C PHE A 136 -13.66 -3.83 0.13
N ASN A 137 -13.31 -3.16 -0.96
CA ASN A 137 -14.19 -2.23 -1.67
C ASN A 137 -14.68 -1.06 -0.80
N GLU A 138 -13.84 -0.60 0.12
CA GLU A 138 -14.09 0.58 0.93
C GLU A 138 -12.92 1.55 0.84
N GLN A 139 -13.20 2.83 1.12
CA GLN A 139 -12.20 3.89 1.23
C GLN A 139 -12.35 4.61 2.57
N PHE A 140 -11.24 5.13 3.10
CA PHE A 140 -11.28 6.00 4.28
C PHE A 140 -12.10 7.26 4.01
N VAL A 141 -12.90 7.65 5.00
CA VAL A 141 -13.61 8.93 4.98
C VAL A 141 -12.60 10.05 5.22
N ASN A 142 -12.76 11.18 4.53
CA ASN A 142 -11.91 12.34 4.79
C ASN A 142 -12.07 12.79 6.25
N CYS A 143 -10.96 12.89 6.98
CA CYS A 143 -10.94 13.33 8.38
C CYS A 143 -10.26 14.69 8.59
N VAL A 144 -9.77 15.32 7.52
CA VAL A 144 -9.10 16.62 7.59
C VAL A 144 -9.91 17.67 6.82
N PHE A 145 -10.22 18.77 7.48
CA PHE A 145 -11.03 19.86 6.94
C PHE A 145 -10.30 21.18 7.10
N ILE A 146 -10.67 22.19 6.31
CA ILE A 146 -10.18 23.55 6.49
C ILE A 146 -11.22 24.31 7.30
N ASP A 147 -10.77 24.96 8.37
CA ASP A 147 -11.59 25.88 9.13
C ASP A 147 -11.90 27.13 8.29
N ASN A 148 -13.18 27.48 8.17
CA ASN A 148 -13.60 28.63 7.36
C ASN A 148 -13.25 29.98 8.02
N GLU A 149 -13.08 30.02 9.35
CA GLU A 149 -12.76 31.26 10.06
C GLU A 149 -11.25 31.51 10.13
N THR A 150 -10.48 30.50 10.53
CA THR A 150 -9.02 30.65 10.73
C THR A 150 -8.17 30.22 9.53
N GLY A 151 -8.72 29.43 8.60
CA GLY A 151 -7.97 28.78 7.53
C GLY A 151 -7.09 27.62 8.00
N GLY A 152 -7.13 27.26 9.29
CA GLY A 152 -6.37 26.16 9.86
C GLY A 152 -6.91 24.78 9.47
N ALA A 153 -6.06 23.76 9.54
CA ALA A 153 -6.50 22.38 9.36
C ALA A 153 -7.16 21.85 10.64
N ILE A 154 -8.40 21.37 10.54
CA ILE A 154 -9.14 20.70 11.60
C ILE A 154 -9.12 19.19 11.32
N ILE A 155 -8.69 18.41 12.32
CA ILE A 155 -8.72 16.95 12.25
C ILE A 155 -9.90 16.46 13.09
N ASP A 156 -10.84 15.76 12.45
CA ASP A 156 -11.89 15.03 13.16
C ASP A 156 -11.49 13.57 13.35
N PHE A 157 -10.96 13.25 14.53
CA PHE A 157 -10.55 11.89 14.88
C PHE A 157 -11.69 10.88 14.92
N LYS A 158 -12.97 11.31 14.98
CA LYS A 158 -14.11 10.39 14.84
C LYS A 158 -14.20 9.81 13.43
N HIS A 159 -13.60 10.45 12.44
CA HIS A 159 -13.55 9.98 11.06
C HIS A 159 -12.25 9.24 10.72
N PHE A 160 -11.26 9.23 11.63
CA PHE A 160 -9.90 8.75 11.33
C PHE A 160 -9.88 7.29 10.84
N ASP A 161 -10.56 6.40 11.55
CA ASP A 161 -10.64 4.97 11.19
C ASP A 161 -11.91 4.63 10.38
N ARG A 162 -12.74 5.63 10.04
CA ARG A 162 -14.01 5.36 9.37
C ARG A 162 -13.80 5.10 7.89
N THR A 163 -14.49 4.09 7.39
CA THR A 163 -14.52 3.74 5.97
C THR A 163 -15.94 3.85 5.41
N THR A 164 -16.04 3.96 4.08
CA THR A 164 -17.29 3.94 3.33
C THR A 164 -17.12 3.08 2.08
N PRO A 165 -18.16 2.38 1.61
CA PRO A 165 -18.12 1.67 0.34
C PRO A 165 -17.68 2.57 -0.82
N LEU A 166 -16.82 2.04 -1.68
CA LEU A 166 -16.42 2.67 -2.94
C LEU A 166 -17.57 2.54 -3.95
N ASP A 167 -18.11 3.67 -4.39
CA ASP A 167 -19.02 3.73 -5.53
C ASP A 167 -18.21 3.96 -6.82
N PHE A 168 -17.94 2.89 -7.56
CA PHE A 168 -17.23 2.97 -8.84
C PHE A 168 -17.97 3.80 -9.89
N ALA A 169 -19.27 4.07 -9.73
CA ALA A 169 -20.02 4.93 -10.65
C ALA A 169 -19.79 6.43 -10.39
N ALA A 170 -19.29 6.80 -9.21
CA ALA A 170 -19.18 8.19 -8.75
C ALA A 170 -17.79 8.82 -8.94
N ILE A 171 -16.83 8.13 -9.56
CA ILE A 171 -15.51 8.69 -9.86
C ILE A 171 -15.56 9.32 -11.27
N PRO A 172 -15.77 10.65 -11.42
CA PRO A 172 -15.50 11.30 -12.70
C PRO A 172 -14.02 11.11 -13.01
N ILE A 173 -13.73 10.38 -14.09
CA ILE A 173 -12.39 10.34 -14.67
C ILE A 173 -12.18 11.72 -15.27
N THR A 174 -11.63 12.65 -14.48
CA THR A 174 -11.16 13.92 -15.01
C THR A 174 -10.00 13.59 -15.93
N THR A 175 -10.26 13.55 -17.24
CA THR A 175 -9.20 13.54 -18.24
C THR A 175 -8.30 14.74 -17.96
N PRO A 176 -6.96 14.57 -17.96
CA PRO A 176 -6.06 15.71 -17.80
C PRO A 176 -6.43 16.76 -18.84
N ARG A 177 -6.71 17.99 -18.42
CA ARG A 177 -6.79 19.12 -19.34
C ARG A 177 -5.48 19.14 -20.11
N GLU A 178 -5.54 18.97 -21.42
CA GLU A 178 -4.42 19.23 -22.31
C GLU A 178 -3.91 20.64 -22.00
N ALA A 179 -2.64 20.73 -21.61
CA ALA A 179 -1.98 22.00 -21.40
C ALA A 179 -1.91 22.71 -22.77
N VAL A 180 -2.51 23.89 -22.83
CA VAL A 180 -2.40 24.84 -23.95
C VAL A 180 -1.01 25.47 -23.94
#